data_AF-A0A380FK89-F1
#
_entry.id   AF-A0A380FK89-F1
#
_cell.length_a   1.000
_cell.length_b   1.000
_cell.length_c   1.000
_cell.angle_alpha   90.00
_cell.angle_beta   90.00
_cell.angle_gamma   90.00
#
_symmetry.space_group_name_H-M   'P 1'
#
loop_
_entity.id
_entity.type
_entity.pdbx_description
1 polymer ?
#
loop_
_entity_poly.entity_id
_entity_poly.type
_entity_poly.pdbx_seq_one_letter_code
_entity_poly.pdbx_strand_id
1 'polypeptide(L)' 'MKIAIGADHNGYDLKEAVKSHVEQLGHEVEDFGCHHCAETDYPDVALEVGKSIQQGNNERGILIVVLVLVLQLLLIS' A
#
# COMPACT_ATOMS: atom_id res chain seq x y z
N MET A 1 -7.72 -3.60 -11.95
CA MET A 1 -8.01 -2.64 -10.87
C MET A 1 -6.73 -1.93 -10.52
N LYS A 2 -6.80 -0.66 -10.13
CA LYS A 2 -5.63 0.11 -9.69
C LYS A 2 -5.54 0.10 -8.17
N ILE A 3 -4.42 -0.36 -7.62
CA ILE A 3 -4.24 -0.64 -6.20
C ILE A 3 -3.06 0.19 -5.68
N ALA A 4 -3.32 1.03 -4.68
CA ALA A 4 -2.30 1.71 -3.93
C ALA A 4 -1.67 0.71 -2.93
N ILE A 5 -0.36 0.62 -2.88
CA ILE A 5 0.36 -0.18 -1.89
C ILE A 5 1.33 0.69 -1.10
N GLY A 6 1.46 0.41 0.19
CA GLY A 6 2.40 1.09 1.06
C GLY A 6 2.91 0.21 2.19
N ALA A 7 4.10 0.52 2.72
CA ALA A 7 4.69 -0.15 3.87
C ALA A 7 5.64 0.74 4.67
N ASP A 8 5.86 0.38 5.94
CA ASP A 8 7.00 0.87 6.70
C ASP A 8 8.30 0.13 6.31
N HIS A 9 9.42 0.52 6.92
CA HIS A 9 10.74 -0.08 6.65
C HIS A 9 10.80 -1.60 6.98
N ASN A 10 10.00 -2.08 7.93
CA ASN A 10 9.97 -3.50 8.30
C ASN A 10 9.02 -4.31 7.39
N GLY A 11 8.08 -3.65 6.74
CA GLY A 11 7.12 -4.23 5.81
C GLY A 11 7.63 -4.29 4.36
N TYR A 12 8.81 -3.76 4.05
CA TYR A 12 9.32 -3.61 2.68
C TYR A 12 9.37 -4.93 1.90
N ASP A 13 10.01 -5.98 2.45
CA ASP A 13 10.16 -7.26 1.75
C ASP A 13 8.81 -7.92 1.46
N LEU A 14 7.88 -7.85 2.42
CA LEU A 14 6.53 -8.36 2.26
C LEU A 14 5.75 -7.54 1.24
N LYS A 15 5.93 -6.22 1.22
CA LYS A 15 5.32 -5.30 0.24
C LYS A 15 5.75 -5.63 -1.17
N GLU A 16 7.03 -5.86 -1.42
CA GLU A 16 7.52 -6.25 -2.75
C GLU A 16 6.96 -7.62 -3.18
N ALA A 17 6.87 -8.59 -2.27
CA ALA A 17 6.24 -9.89 -2.56
C ALA A 17 4.74 -9.75 -2.89
N VAL A 18 4.00 -8.96 -2.11
CA VAL A 18 2.58 -8.70 -2.34
C VAL A 18 2.37 -7.93 -3.63
N LYS A 19 3.16 -6.89 -3.90
CA LYS A 19 3.14 -6.13 -5.15
C LYS A 19 3.29 -7.05 -6.36
N SER A 20 4.32 -7.90 -6.37
CA SER A 20 4.55 -8.84 -7.47
C SER A 20 3.37 -9.80 -7.64
N HIS A 21 2.80 -10.30 -6.54
CA HIS A 21 1.63 -11.18 -6.60
C HIS A 21 0.40 -10.46 -7.16
N VAL A 22 0.13 -9.23 -6.73
CA VAL A 22 -0.99 -8.40 -7.19
C VAL A 22 -0.85 -8.06 -8.68
N GLU A 23 0.37 -7.73 -9.13
CA GLU A 23 0.67 -7.52 -10.55
C GLU A 23 0.44 -8.80 -11.38
N GLN A 24 0.85 -9.97 -10.86
CA GLN A 24 0.59 -11.28 -11.49
C GLN A 24 -0.90 -11.60 -11.63
N LEU A 25 -1.74 -11.09 -10.72
CA LEU A 25 -3.20 -11.20 -10.80
C LEU A 25 -3.82 -10.25 -11.84
N GLY A 26 -3.02 -9.45 -12.54
CA GLY A 26 -3.48 -8.51 -13.58
C GLY A 26 -4.01 -7.21 -13.01
N HIS A 27 -3.55 -6.79 -11.84
CA HIS A 27 -3.85 -5.49 -11.26
C HIS A 27 -2.69 -4.51 -11.46
N GLU A 28 -3.00 -3.23 -11.60
CA GLU A 28 -2.01 -2.18 -11.65
C GLU A 28 -1.71 -1.74 -10.22
N VAL A 29 -0.42 -1.66 -9.87
CA VAL A 29 0.00 -1.30 -8.52
C VAL A 29 0.73 0.03 -8.52
N GLU A 30 0.28 0.95 -7.68
CA GLU A 30 0.95 2.22 -7.41
C GLU A 30 1.56 2.17 -6.01
N ASP A 31 2.88 2.27 -5.95
CA ASP A 31 3.67 2.12 -4.72
C ASP A 31 3.92 3.50 -4.10
N PHE A 32 3.39 3.73 -2.91
CA PHE A 32 3.53 4.97 -2.14
C PHE A 32 4.66 4.88 -1.10
N GLY A 33 5.53 3.88 -1.22
CA GLY A 33 6.68 3.67 -0.35
C GLY A 33 6.37 2.71 0.79
N CYS A 34 7.33 2.29 1.60
CA CYS A 34 8.74 2.65 1.60
C CYS A 34 9.48 2.13 0.35
N HIS A 35 10.32 2.95 -0.28
CA HIS A 35 11.12 2.57 -1.47
C HIS A 35 12.56 2.19 -1.15
N HIS A 36 13.01 2.46 0.08
CA HIS A 36 14.38 2.19 0.55
C HIS A 36 14.39 2.17 2.08
N CYS A 37 15.23 1.36 2.74
CA CYS A 37 15.30 1.16 4.21
C CYS A 37 15.65 2.41 5.07
N ALA A 38 15.37 3.63 4.60
CA ALA A 38 15.34 4.83 5.42
C ALA A 38 14.05 4.82 6.25
N GLU A 39 14.14 5.22 7.52
CA GLU A 39 13.02 5.37 8.45
C GLU A 39 11.87 6.12 7.77
N THR A 40 10.87 5.36 7.33
CA THR A 40 9.62 5.88 6.79
C THR A 40 8.56 5.49 7.79
N ASP A 41 7.91 6.50 8.34
CA ASP A 41 6.82 6.31 9.29
C ASP A 41 5.55 5.93 8.53
N TYR A 42 4.90 4.86 8.99
CA TYR A 42 3.67 4.36 8.39
C TYR A 42 2.52 5.40 8.26
N PRO A 43 2.36 6.44 9.12
CA PRO A 43 1.26 7.38 9.00
C PRO A 43 1.36 8.22 7.71
N ASP A 44 2.56 8.57 7.28
CA ASP A 44 2.76 9.33 6.04
C ASP A 44 2.37 8.51 4.83
N VAL A 45 2.80 7.24 4.79
CA VAL A 45 2.44 6.29 3.73
C VAL A 45 0.94 6.00 3.74
N ALA A 46 0.34 5.82 4.91
CA ALA A 46 -1.11 5.60 5.04
C ALA A 46 -1.91 6.80 4.55
N LEU A 47 -1.43 8.02 4.80
CA LEU A 47 -2.07 9.25 4.33
C LEU A 47 -2.04 9.34 2.80
N GLU A 48 -0.91 9.05 2.16
CA GLU A 48 -0.79 9.11 0.70
C GLU A 48 -1.63 8.02 0.01
N VAL A 49 -1.61 6.79 0.54
CA VAL A 49 -2.51 5.71 0.08
C VAL A 49 -3.97 6.12 0.24
N GLY A 50 -4.35 6.68 1.39
CA GLY A 50 -5.72 7.13 1.67
C GLY A 50 -6.18 8.25 0.75
N LYS A 51 -5.34 9.27 0.52
CA LYS A 51 -5.60 10.36 -0.43
C LYS A 51 -5.78 9.83 -1.83
N SER A 52 -4.94 8.90 -2.25
CA SER A 52 -5.03 8.32 -3.59
C SER A 52 -6.36 7.59 -3.82
N ILE A 53 -6.89 6.91 -2.80
CA ILE A 53 -8.19 6.24 -2.89
C ILE A 53 -9.32 7.28 -2.89
N GLN A 54 -9.26 8.27 -2.00
CA GLN A 54 -10.27 9.33 -1.90
C GLN A 54 -10.39 10.14 -3.21
N GLN A 55 -9.29 10.35 -3.91
CA GLN A 55 -9.26 11.06 -5.20
C GLN A 55 -9.72 10.21 -6.38
N GLY A 56 -9.96 8.91 -6.19
CA GLY A 56 -10.31 7.97 -7.26
C GLY A 56 -9.12 7.56 -8.14
N ASN A 57 -7.88 7.90 -7.75
CA ASN A 57 -6.67 7.50 -8.46
C ASN A 57 -6.35 6.01 -8.28
N ASN A 58 -6.82 5.42 -7.18
CA ASN A 58 -6.72 4.00 -6.86
C ASN A 58 -8.05 3.49 -6.28
N GLU A 59 -8.43 2.26 -6.63
CA GLU A 59 -9.70 1.65 -6.21
C GLU A 59 -9.60 1.01 -4.82
N ARG A 60 -8.40 0.55 -4.46
CA ARG A 60 -8.10 -0.14 -3.19
C ARG A 60 -6.72 0.23 -2.67
N GLY A 61 -6.53 0.06 -1.37
CA GLY A 61 -5.26 0.25 -0.68
C GLY A 61 -4.80 -1.01 0.05
N ILE A 62 -3.49 -1.26 0.04
CA ILE A 62 -2.82 -2.28 0.83
C ILE A 62 -1.74 -1.57 1.65
N LEU A 63 -1.79 -1.69 2.97
CA LEU A 63 -0.77 -1.14 3.87
C LEU A 63 -0.11 -2.28 4.66
N ILE A 64 1.21 -2.31 4.71
CA ILE A 64 1.99 -3.37 5.37
C ILE A 64 2.87 -2.76 6.46
N VAL A 65 2.59 -3.10 7.71
CA VAL A 65 3.30 -2.61 8.91
C VAL A 65 3.64 -3.78 9.83
N VAL A 66 4.64 -3.63 10.71
CA VAL A 66 5.16 -4.68 11.63
C VAL A 66 4.08 -5.50 12.33
N LEU A 67 2.99 -4.86 12.75
CA LEU A 67 1.85 -5.51 13.37
C LEU A 67 0.75 -5.68 12.32
N VAL A 68 0.99 -6.57 11.35
CA VAL A 68 0.15 -6.87 10.17
C VAL A 68 -1.34 -6.51 10.38
N LEU A 69 -1.70 -5.29 10.00
CA LEU A 69 -3.09 -4.89 9.84
C LEU A 69 -3.31 -4.92 8.33
N VAL A 70 -3.79 -6.04 7.80
CA VAL A 70 -4.38 -6.07 6.45
C VAL A 70 -5.71 -5.33 6.57
N LEU A 71 -5.62 -4.01 6.72
CA LEU A 71 -6.76 -3.12 6.71
C LEU A 71 -7.12 -2.96 5.24
N GLN A 72 -7.91 -3.90 4.75
CA GLN A 72 -8.69 -3.70 3.54
C GLN A 72 -9.56 -2.48 3.85
N LEU A 73 -9.11 -1.29 3.46
CA LEU A 73 -9.83 -0.03 3.61
C LEU A 73 -11.07 -0.12 2.71
N LEU A 74 -12.09 -0.76 3.27
CA LEU A 74 -13.38 -1.08 2.69
C LEU A 74 -14.42 -0.24 3.44
N LEU A 75 -14.19 1.07 3.47
CA LEU A 75 -15.13 2.12 3.84
C LEU A 75 -14.66 3.28 2.94
N ILE A 76 -15.39 3.70 1.91
CA ILE A 76 -16.72 4.31 1.98
C ILE A 76 -17.46 3.98 0.68
N SER A 77 -18.64 3.37 0.83
CA SER A 77 -19.72 3.34 -0.16
C SER A 77 -20.39 4.70 -0.27
#